data_AF-A0A9X3IHN8-F1
#
_entry.id   AF-A0A9X3IHN8-F1
#
_cell.length_a   1.000
_cell.length_b   1.000
_cell.length_c   1.000
_cell.angle_alpha   90.00
_cell.angle_beta   90.00
_cell.angle_gamma   90.00
#
_symmetry.space_group_name_H-M   'P 1'
#
loop_
_entity.id
_entity.type
_entity.pdbx_description
1 polymer ?
#
loop_
_entity_poly.entity_id
_entity_poly.type
_entity_poly.pdbx_seq_one_letter_code
_entity_poly.pdbx_strand_id
1 'polypeptide(L)'
;MTSRYKPKLHPIKVIKDWQGEDWDVYQEYKTEIGQIIYKGRAYSTSRGSYACILTPELADFIRQNSRQAVMKHLNFSGIKVSRLRKELNIQREKVVLNHRWAIEHKDELLGDGFEDLYHQYGLNKDQVSSYARYLRCYAKVKKPHPQRIENKRWLLANQAIITSSKMTMRQIAEQLQTTKEKIVIARKQLKRLASLSSSLNT
;
A
#
# COMPACT_ATOMS: atom_id res chain seq x y z
N MET A 1 23.39 -42.61 -31.56
CA MET A 1 23.07 -41.32 -30.91
C MET A 1 22.81 -40.29 -32.01
N THR A 2 21.54 -40.02 -32.34
CA THR A 2 21.19 -39.00 -33.33
C THR A 2 21.34 -37.62 -32.69
N SER A 3 22.38 -36.89 -33.09
CA SER A 3 22.54 -35.47 -32.75
C SER A 3 21.32 -34.72 -33.28
N ARG A 4 20.46 -34.22 -32.39
CA ARG A 4 19.32 -33.37 -32.77
C ARG A 4 19.88 -32.04 -33.25
N TYR A 5 20.13 -31.92 -34.55
CA TYR A 5 20.39 -30.66 -35.20
C TYR A 5 19.24 -29.69 -34.88
N LYS A 6 19.51 -28.67 -34.07
CA LYS A 6 18.59 -27.54 -33.89
C LYS A 6 18.97 -26.48 -34.93
N PRO A 7 18.12 -26.18 -35.92
CA PRO A 7 18.42 -25.15 -36.90
C PRO A 7 18.68 -23.81 -36.19
N LYS A 8 19.73 -23.09 -36.64
CA LYS A 8 20.02 -21.74 -36.16
C LYS A 8 18.87 -20.84 -36.62
N LEU A 9 18.10 -20.32 -35.67
CA LEU A 9 17.08 -19.31 -35.94
C LEU A 9 17.80 -18.02 -36.35
N HIS A 10 17.45 -17.47 -37.50
CA HIS A 10 17.93 -16.17 -37.98
C HIS A 10 16.91 -15.08 -37.60
N PRO A 11 17.38 -13.87 -37.26
CA PRO A 11 16.48 -12.77 -36.96
C PRO A 11 15.68 -12.37 -38.21
N ILE A 12 14.41 -12.03 -38.00
CA ILE A 12 13.49 -11.50 -39.01
C ILE A 12 13.92 -10.08 -39.41
N LYS A 13 14.29 -9.27 -38.41
CA LYS A 13 14.73 -7.88 -38.56
C LYS A 13 15.40 -7.39 -37.27
N VAL A 14 16.05 -6.24 -37.36
CA VAL A 14 16.57 -5.49 -36.20
C VAL A 14 15.64 -4.31 -35.94
N ILE A 15 15.25 -4.11 -34.68
CA ILE A 15 14.46 -2.94 -34.26
C ILE A 15 15.11 -2.28 -33.04
N LYS A 16 14.78 -1.02 -32.81
CA LYS A 16 15.15 -0.31 -31.58
C LYS A 16 14.10 -0.51 -30.49
N ASP A 17 14.55 -0.71 -29.26
CA ASP A 17 13.69 -0.63 -28.09
C ASP A 17 13.43 0.83 -27.68
N TRP A 18 12.66 1.00 -26.60
CA TRP A 18 12.29 2.31 -26.05
C TRP A 18 13.47 3.12 -25.50
N GLN A 19 14.64 2.50 -25.29
CA GLN A 19 15.88 3.17 -24.86
C GLN A 19 16.82 3.44 -26.05
N GLY A 20 16.49 2.94 -27.25
CA GLY A 20 17.28 3.09 -28.46
C GLY A 20 18.28 1.96 -28.71
N GLU A 21 18.28 0.91 -27.89
CA GLU A 21 19.13 -0.27 -28.07
C GLU A 21 18.60 -1.13 -29.22
N ASP A 22 19.51 -1.74 -29.98
CA ASP A 22 19.16 -2.62 -31.09
C ASP A 22 18.81 -4.03 -30.60
N TRP A 23 17.77 -4.61 -31.18
CA TRP A 23 17.27 -5.94 -30.85
C TRP A 23 17.01 -6.77 -32.09
N ASP A 24 17.49 -8.00 -32.06
CA ASP A 24 17.22 -9.04 -33.05
C ASP A 24 15.82 -9.63 -32.81
N VAL A 25 14.90 -9.41 -33.74
CA VAL A 25 13.52 -9.92 -33.68
C VAL A 25 13.47 -11.34 -34.23
N TYR A 26 12.90 -12.28 -33.46
CA TYR A 26 12.70 -13.66 -33.90
C TYR A 26 11.23 -14.06 -34.01
N GLN A 27 10.34 -13.34 -33.34
CA GLN A 27 8.91 -13.57 -33.42
C GLN A 27 8.18 -12.22 -33.36
N GLU A 28 7.10 -12.12 -34.12
CA GLU A 28 6.16 -11.01 -34.03
C GLU A 28 4.74 -11.56 -34.07
N TYR A 29 3.85 -10.93 -33.33
CA TYR A 29 2.42 -11.22 -33.41
C TYR A 29 1.61 -9.96 -33.15
N LYS A 30 0.46 -9.88 -33.80
CA LYS A 30 -0.49 -8.79 -33.64
C LYS A 30 -1.48 -9.16 -32.54
N THR A 31 -1.71 -8.24 -31.62
CA THR A 31 -2.75 -8.36 -30.59
C THR A 31 -4.12 -8.01 -31.18
N GLU A 32 -5.18 -8.32 -30.43
CA GLU A 32 -6.57 -8.02 -30.82
C GLU A 32 -6.82 -6.52 -31.06
N ILE A 33 -6.09 -5.66 -30.33
CA ILE A 33 -6.16 -4.20 -30.48
C ILE A 33 -5.25 -3.66 -31.60
N GLY A 34 -4.63 -4.54 -32.37
CA GLY A 34 -3.75 -4.18 -33.47
C GLY A 34 -2.33 -3.79 -33.10
N GLN A 35 -1.97 -3.75 -31.80
CA GLN A 35 -0.61 -3.54 -31.34
C GLN A 35 0.27 -4.74 -31.73
N ILE A 36 1.43 -4.48 -32.33
CA ILE A 36 2.40 -5.52 -32.68
C ILE A 36 3.33 -5.74 -31.48
N ILE A 37 3.52 -7.01 -31.10
CA ILE A 37 4.44 -7.41 -30.05
C ILE A 37 5.59 -8.19 -30.68
N TYR A 38 6.81 -7.69 -30.45
CA TYR A 38 8.03 -8.35 -30.88
C TYR A 38 8.65 -9.15 -29.73
N LYS A 39 9.18 -10.32 -30.06
CA LYS A 39 10.05 -11.09 -29.17
C LYS A 39 11.39 -11.31 -29.82
N GLY A 40 12.44 -11.09 -29.04
CA GLY A 40 13.77 -11.06 -29.55
C GLY A 40 14.85 -11.19 -28.49
N ARG A 41 16.06 -10.81 -28.88
CA ARG A 41 17.21 -10.69 -28.00
C ARG A 41 17.90 -9.36 -28.25
N ALA A 42 18.50 -8.79 -27.22
CA ALA A 42 19.36 -7.64 -27.38
C ALA A 42 20.50 -8.00 -28.34
N TYR A 43 20.83 -7.07 -29.23
CA TYR A 43 21.89 -7.23 -30.22
C TYR A 43 23.18 -7.66 -29.51
N SER A 44 23.91 -8.63 -30.09
CA SER A 44 25.08 -9.35 -29.53
C SER A 44 24.79 -10.49 -28.52
N THR A 45 23.55 -10.71 -28.10
CA THR A 45 23.24 -11.77 -27.12
C THR A 45 22.92 -13.12 -27.79
N SER A 46 23.84 -14.10 -27.68
CA SER A 46 23.70 -15.41 -28.35
C SER A 46 22.98 -16.49 -27.53
N ARG A 47 22.74 -16.27 -26.22
CA ARG A 47 22.15 -17.26 -25.29
C ARG A 47 20.95 -16.68 -24.54
N GLY A 48 19.99 -17.54 -24.15
CA GLY A 48 18.81 -17.15 -23.36
C GLY A 48 17.46 -17.37 -24.07
N SER A 49 16.35 -17.15 -23.38
CA SER A 49 15.02 -17.16 -23.98
C SER A 49 14.71 -15.84 -24.70
N TYR A 50 13.78 -15.86 -25.65
CA TYR A 50 13.33 -14.63 -26.32
C TYR A 50 12.53 -13.76 -25.35
N ALA A 51 13.01 -12.55 -25.10
CA ALA A 51 12.32 -11.56 -24.29
C ALA A 51 11.33 -10.77 -25.15
N CYS A 52 10.34 -10.15 -24.50
CA CYS A 52 9.47 -9.20 -25.17
C CYS A 52 10.26 -7.91 -25.38
N ILE A 53 10.35 -7.44 -26.62
CA ILE A 53 11.02 -6.17 -26.91
C ILE A 53 10.05 -5.05 -26.56
N LEU A 54 10.50 -4.12 -25.74
CA LEU A 54 9.70 -2.99 -25.31
C LEU A 54 9.92 -1.83 -26.30
N THR A 55 9.10 -1.77 -27.35
CA THR A 55 9.18 -0.69 -28.36
C THR A 55 8.62 0.63 -27.80
N PRO A 56 8.95 1.79 -28.40
CA PRO A 56 8.40 3.08 -28.00
C PRO A 56 6.87 3.10 -27.95
N GLU A 57 6.19 2.54 -28.96
CA GLU A 57 4.73 2.50 -29.03
C GLU A 57 4.13 1.65 -27.91
N LEU A 58 4.77 0.51 -27.62
CA LEU A 58 4.37 -0.35 -26.53
C LEU A 58 4.61 0.33 -25.17
N ALA A 59 5.72 1.05 -25.02
CA ALA A 59 6.01 1.82 -23.81
C ALA A 59 4.96 2.89 -23.55
N ASP A 60 4.58 3.64 -24.58
CA ASP A 60 3.56 4.70 -24.49
C ASP A 60 2.17 4.12 -24.18
N PHE A 61 1.81 3.01 -24.82
CA PHE A 61 0.59 2.29 -24.48
C PHE A 61 0.56 1.89 -23.00
N ILE A 62 1.68 1.37 -22.46
CA ILE A 62 1.76 0.97 -21.05
C ILE A 62 1.70 2.18 -20.09
N ARG A 63 2.25 3.34 -20.48
CA ARG A 63 2.20 4.59 -19.70
C ARG A 63 0.77 5.14 -19.60
N GLN A 64 0.03 5.10 -20.71
CA GLN A 64 -1.31 5.69 -20.80
C GLN A 64 -2.40 4.80 -20.17
N ASN A 65 -2.15 3.50 -20.01
CA ASN A 65 -3.16 2.54 -19.58
C ASN A 65 -2.94 1.99 -18.17
N SER A 66 -4.05 1.60 -17.53
CA SER A 66 -4.03 0.90 -16.24
C SER A 66 -3.41 -0.51 -16.38
N ARG A 67 -2.84 -1.06 -15.29
CA ARG A 67 -2.26 -2.42 -15.29
C ARG A 67 -3.26 -3.47 -15.80
N GLN A 68 -4.53 -3.34 -15.43
CA GLN A 68 -5.58 -4.28 -15.86
C GLN A 68 -5.90 -4.14 -17.35
N ALA A 69 -6.00 -2.91 -17.86
CA ALA A 69 -6.21 -2.67 -19.28
C ALA A 69 -5.06 -3.24 -20.12
N VAL A 70 -3.81 -3.02 -19.70
CA VAL A 70 -2.62 -3.59 -20.37
C VAL A 70 -2.64 -5.12 -20.36
N MET A 71 -3.00 -5.75 -19.22
CA MET A 71 -3.11 -7.21 -19.14
C MET A 71 -4.17 -7.74 -20.13
N LYS A 72 -5.34 -7.09 -20.17
CA LYS A 72 -6.45 -7.50 -21.04
C LYS A 72 -6.11 -7.31 -22.52
N HIS A 73 -5.70 -6.10 -22.92
CA HIS A 73 -5.49 -5.77 -24.32
C HIS A 73 -4.28 -6.44 -24.96
N LEU A 74 -3.20 -6.65 -24.18
CA LEU A 74 -1.99 -7.32 -24.69
C LEU A 74 -1.98 -8.82 -24.43
N ASN A 75 -3.00 -9.34 -23.74
CA ASN A 75 -3.06 -10.72 -23.24
C ASN A 75 -1.77 -11.14 -22.50
N PHE A 76 -1.27 -10.24 -21.65
CA PHE A 76 -0.06 -10.47 -20.86
C PHE A 76 -0.41 -10.92 -19.44
N SER A 77 0.39 -11.83 -18.90
CA SER A 77 0.30 -12.19 -17.49
C SER A 77 0.60 -10.99 -16.59
N GLY A 78 0.01 -10.96 -15.40
CA GLY A 78 0.23 -9.87 -14.44
C GLY A 78 1.69 -9.72 -14.04
N ILE A 79 2.47 -10.80 -14.03
CA ILE A 79 3.91 -10.78 -13.76
C ILE A 79 4.65 -10.06 -14.90
N LYS A 80 4.34 -10.38 -16.16
CA LYS A 80 4.97 -9.74 -17.34
C LYS A 80 4.68 -8.24 -17.37
N VAL A 81 3.43 -7.83 -17.18
CA VAL A 81 3.06 -6.40 -17.12
C VAL A 81 3.76 -5.68 -15.96
N SER A 82 3.90 -6.33 -14.80
CA SER A 82 4.59 -5.73 -13.66
C SER A 82 6.07 -5.52 -13.93
N ARG A 83 6.73 -6.44 -14.66
CA ARG A 83 8.14 -6.28 -15.07
C ARG A 83 8.30 -5.10 -16.03
N LEU A 84 7.48 -5.02 -17.07
CA LEU A 84 7.53 -3.92 -18.04
C LEU A 84 7.28 -2.56 -17.38
N ARG A 85 6.31 -2.47 -16.46
CA ARG A 85 6.05 -1.22 -15.72
C ARG A 85 7.19 -0.82 -14.78
N LYS A 86 7.93 -1.79 -14.23
CA LYS A 86 9.14 -1.50 -13.43
C LYS A 86 10.25 -0.94 -14.29
N GLU A 87 10.46 -1.51 -15.47
CA GLU A 87 11.45 -1.08 -16.46
C GLU A 87 11.18 0.35 -16.94
N LEU A 88 9.90 0.69 -17.17
CA LEU A 88 9.45 2.05 -17.49
C LEU A 88 9.37 3.01 -16.28
N ASN A 89 9.75 2.56 -15.09
CA ASN A 89 9.64 3.30 -13.84
C ASN A 89 8.22 3.84 -13.51
N ILE A 90 7.16 3.17 -13.97
CA ILE A 90 5.74 3.54 -13.73
C ILE A 90 5.23 2.89 -12.44
N GLN A 91 6.08 2.82 -11.42
CA GLN A 91 5.74 2.22 -10.13
C GLN A 91 4.91 3.22 -9.33
N ARG A 92 3.91 2.73 -8.58
CA ARG A 92 3.29 3.56 -7.54
C ARG A 92 4.36 3.92 -6.53
N GLU A 93 4.39 5.18 -6.12
CA GLU A 93 5.25 5.63 -5.04
C GLU A 93 5.02 4.73 -3.83
N LYS A 94 6.11 4.13 -3.33
CA LYS A 94 6.01 3.28 -2.15
C LYS A 94 5.72 4.20 -0.98
N VAL A 95 4.54 4.07 -0.40
CA VAL A 95 4.24 4.73 0.87
C VAL A 95 5.21 4.19 1.91
N VAL A 96 6.15 5.03 2.33
CA VAL A 96 7.06 4.72 3.43
C VAL A 96 6.25 4.82 4.72
N LEU A 97 6.17 3.70 5.44
CA LEU A 97 5.45 3.65 6.71
C LEU A 97 6.31 4.27 7.80
N ASN A 98 5.74 5.20 8.55
CA ASN A 98 6.36 5.72 9.76
C ASN A 98 6.14 4.72 10.91
N HIS A 99 7.09 3.80 11.08
CA HIS A 99 7.01 2.76 12.11
C HIS A 99 6.95 3.31 13.53
N ARG A 100 7.62 4.44 13.81
CA ARG A 100 7.59 5.07 15.13
C ARG A 100 6.19 5.57 15.46
N TRP A 101 5.59 6.31 14.53
CA TRP A 101 4.21 6.78 14.65
C TRP A 101 3.23 5.60 14.82
N ALA A 102 3.44 4.50 14.07
CA ALA A 102 2.60 3.31 14.21
C ALA A 102 2.61 2.72 15.63
N ILE A 103 3.77 2.71 16.29
CA ILE A 103 3.91 2.20 17.67
C ILE A 103 3.23 3.12 18.67
N GLU A 104 3.32 4.44 18.47
CA GLU A 104 2.66 5.45 19.29
C GLU A 104 1.13 5.36 19.18
N HIS A 105 0.61 5.13 17.98
CA HIS A 105 -0.84 5.04 17.68
C HIS A 105 -1.39 3.61 17.57
N LYS A 106 -0.70 2.61 18.12
CA LYS A 106 -1.04 1.19 17.94
C LYS A 106 -2.45 0.79 18.38
N ASP A 107 -2.96 1.41 19.43
CA ASP A 107 -4.28 1.10 19.98
C ASP A 107 -5.39 1.58 19.03
N GLU A 108 -5.16 2.68 18.31
CA GLU A 108 -6.08 3.28 17.32
C GLU A 108 -6.04 2.49 16.03
N LEU A 109 -4.84 2.21 15.52
CA LEU A 109 -4.63 1.43 14.30
C LEU A 109 -5.15 -0.01 14.36
N LEU A 110 -5.25 -0.58 15.56
CA LEU A 110 -5.77 -1.94 15.77
C LEU A 110 -7.21 -1.99 16.30
N GLY A 111 -7.76 -0.86 16.73
CA GLY A 111 -9.04 -0.75 17.41
C GLY A 111 -10.11 0.04 16.66
N ASP A 112 -9.72 1.06 15.89
CA ASP A 112 -10.63 2.00 15.24
C ASP A 112 -10.93 1.60 13.78
N GLY A 113 -12.04 2.12 13.23
CA GLY A 113 -12.41 1.90 11.84
C GLY A 113 -11.50 2.66 10.89
N PHE A 114 -11.38 2.20 9.64
CA PHE A 114 -10.60 2.95 8.64
C PHE A 114 -11.18 4.35 8.39
N GLU A 115 -12.49 4.53 8.53
CA GLU A 115 -13.19 5.81 8.37
C GLU A 115 -12.75 6.82 9.44
N ASP A 116 -12.72 6.39 10.70
CA ASP A 116 -12.24 7.21 11.83
C ASP A 116 -10.79 7.66 11.61
N LEU A 117 -9.92 6.72 11.19
CA LEU A 117 -8.50 6.99 10.92
C LEU A 117 -8.29 7.87 9.68
N TYR A 118 -9.19 7.80 8.71
CA TYR A 118 -9.18 8.69 7.54
C TYR A 118 -9.55 10.12 7.97
N HIS A 119 -10.61 10.28 8.77
CA HIS A 119 -11.01 11.61 9.25
C HIS A 119 -9.97 12.24 10.19
N GLN A 120 -9.34 11.44 11.06
CA GLN A 120 -8.42 11.95 12.07
C GLN A 120 -7.00 12.19 11.53
N TYR A 121 -6.51 11.32 10.64
CA TYR A 121 -5.12 11.30 10.20
C TYR A 121 -4.94 11.35 8.68
N GLY A 122 -6.02 11.39 7.90
CA GLY A 122 -5.95 11.33 6.43
C GLY A 122 -5.49 9.97 5.90
N LEU A 123 -5.51 8.92 6.72
CA LEU A 123 -4.97 7.61 6.34
C LEU A 123 -5.94 6.86 5.43
N ASN A 124 -5.44 6.43 4.27
CA ASN A 124 -6.21 5.57 3.38
C ASN A 124 -6.23 4.11 3.87
N LYS A 125 -7.15 3.31 3.34
CA LYS A 125 -7.34 1.90 3.71
C LYS A 125 -6.07 1.06 3.58
N ASP A 126 -5.28 1.29 2.53
CA ASP A 126 -4.04 0.55 2.27
C ASP A 126 -2.94 0.90 3.29
N GLN A 127 -2.85 2.16 3.70
CA GLN A 127 -1.96 2.65 4.75
C GLN A 127 -2.33 2.05 6.10
N VAL A 128 -3.62 2.10 6.48
CA VAL A 128 -4.12 1.49 7.73
C VAL A 128 -3.82 0.00 7.75
N SER A 129 -4.11 -0.72 6.67
CA SER A 129 -3.82 -2.15 6.55
C SER A 129 -2.32 -2.44 6.70
N SER A 130 -1.47 -1.61 6.07
CA SER A 130 -0.02 -1.74 6.12
C SER A 130 0.54 -1.49 7.52
N TYR A 131 0.06 -0.46 8.22
CA TYR A 131 0.42 -0.18 9.61
C TYR A 131 -0.06 -1.30 10.56
N ALA A 132 -1.30 -1.75 10.41
CA ALA A 132 -1.84 -2.84 11.23
C ALA A 132 -1.06 -4.15 11.02
N ARG A 133 -0.64 -4.44 9.78
CA ARG A 133 0.24 -5.57 9.47
C ARG A 133 1.61 -5.40 10.12
N TYR A 134 2.21 -4.21 10.04
CA TYR A 134 3.48 -3.91 10.71
C TYR A 134 3.40 -4.21 12.22
N LEU A 135 2.35 -3.70 12.87
CA LEU A 135 2.13 -3.84 14.30
C LEU A 135 1.96 -5.30 14.73
N ARG A 136 1.17 -6.09 13.98
CA ARG A 136 0.93 -7.50 14.31
C ARG A 136 2.14 -8.39 14.04
N CYS A 137 2.76 -8.23 12.87
CA CYS A 137 3.76 -9.18 12.39
C CYS A 137 5.18 -8.85 12.87
N TYR A 138 5.53 -7.56 12.95
CA TYR A 138 6.90 -7.14 13.22
C TYR A 138 7.05 -6.59 14.64
N ALA A 139 6.17 -5.69 15.06
CA ALA A 139 6.20 -5.15 16.42
C ALA A 139 5.56 -6.10 17.45
N LYS A 140 4.96 -7.22 17.02
CA LYS A 140 4.30 -8.25 17.84
C LYS A 140 3.28 -7.67 18.83
N VAL A 141 2.62 -6.57 18.44
CA VAL A 141 1.58 -5.94 19.25
C VAL A 141 0.31 -6.78 19.16
N LYS A 142 -0.17 -7.24 20.31
CA LYS A 142 -1.46 -7.94 20.40
C LYS A 142 -2.60 -6.94 20.17
N LYS A 143 -3.67 -7.42 19.54
CA LYS A 143 -4.89 -6.62 19.40
C LYS A 143 -5.39 -6.22 20.80
N PRO A 144 -5.76 -4.95 21.02
CA PRO A 144 -6.31 -4.53 22.30
C PRO A 144 -7.60 -5.30 22.59
N HIS A 145 -7.82 -5.60 23.87
CA HIS A 145 -9.04 -6.27 24.34
C HIS A 145 -10.28 -5.44 23.96
N PRO A 146 -11.41 -6.03 23.52
CA PRO A 146 -12.61 -5.29 23.14
C PRO A 146 -13.07 -4.29 24.20
N GLN A 147 -13.09 -4.69 25.47
CA GLN A 147 -13.42 -3.81 26.60
C GLN A 147 -12.53 -2.56 26.67
N ARG A 148 -11.24 -2.67 26.30
CA ARG A 148 -10.31 -1.54 26.32
C ARG A 148 -10.64 -0.53 25.20
N ILE A 149 -11.08 -1.04 24.05
CA ILE A 149 -11.56 -0.22 22.93
C ILE A 149 -12.84 0.51 23.35
N GLU A 150 -13.80 -0.22 23.92
CA GLU A 150 -15.07 0.34 24.39
C GLU A 150 -14.87 1.39 25.50
N ASN A 151 -14.02 1.11 26.48
CA ASN A 151 -13.67 2.07 27.52
C ASN A 151 -13.04 3.34 26.95
N LYS A 152 -12.18 3.21 25.93
CA LYS A 152 -11.58 4.37 25.22
C LYS A 152 -12.66 5.17 24.48
N ARG A 153 -13.57 4.51 23.78
CA ARG A 153 -14.70 5.17 23.08
C ARG A 153 -15.60 5.91 24.05
N TRP A 154 -15.97 5.28 25.16
CA TRP A 154 -16.74 5.92 26.22
C TRP A 154 -16.02 7.13 26.80
N LEU A 155 -14.70 7.03 27.02
CA LEU A 155 -13.90 8.13 27.56
C LEU A 155 -13.88 9.35 26.63
N LEU A 156 -13.70 9.13 25.33
CA LEU A 156 -13.66 10.19 24.31
C LEU A 156 -15.05 10.81 24.09
N ALA A 157 -16.10 9.99 23.98
CA ALA A 157 -17.47 10.46 23.81
C ALA A 157 -17.96 11.33 24.97
N ASN A 158 -17.51 11.03 26.20
CA ASN A 158 -17.92 11.76 27.40
C ASN A 158 -16.87 12.80 27.87
N GLN A 159 -15.83 13.06 27.07
CA GLN A 159 -14.70 13.92 27.47
C GLN A 159 -15.15 15.31 27.94
N ALA A 160 -16.08 15.94 27.22
CA ALA A 160 -16.58 17.28 27.54
C ALA A 160 -17.30 17.32 28.90
N ILE A 161 -18.11 16.31 29.20
CA ILE A 161 -18.82 16.18 30.49
C ILE A 161 -17.83 15.90 31.62
N ILE A 162 -16.90 14.97 31.40
CA ILE A 162 -15.91 14.56 32.39
C ILE A 162 -14.97 15.73 32.75
N THR A 163 -14.59 16.56 31.78
CA THR A 163 -13.69 17.71 32.01
C THR A 163 -14.41 18.98 32.45
N SER A 164 -15.75 18.98 32.51
CA SER A 164 -16.55 20.14 32.93
C SER A 164 -16.17 20.63 34.33
N SER A 165 -15.86 21.92 34.43
CA SER A 165 -15.63 22.62 35.72
C SER A 165 -16.93 22.97 36.44
N LYS A 166 -18.07 22.89 35.76
CA LYS A 166 -19.38 23.33 36.28
C LYS A 166 -20.07 22.27 37.15
N MET A 167 -19.65 21.02 37.05
CA MET A 167 -20.29 19.90 37.74
C MET A 167 -19.33 19.24 38.72
N THR A 168 -19.87 18.87 39.88
CA THR A 168 -19.14 18.07 40.87
C THR A 168 -18.96 16.63 40.38
N MET A 169 -18.00 15.91 40.96
CA MET A 169 -17.76 14.50 40.60
C MET A 169 -18.97 13.59 40.85
N ARG A 170 -19.81 13.92 41.83
CA ARG A 170 -21.06 13.18 42.09
C ARG A 170 -22.09 13.44 40.99
N GLN A 171 -22.28 14.69 40.59
CA GLN A 171 -23.21 15.06 39.51
C GLN A 171 -22.80 14.45 38.16
N ILE A 172 -21.50 14.41 37.85
CA ILE A 172 -21.00 13.76 36.64
C ILE A 172 -21.24 12.25 36.69
N ALA A 173 -20.99 11.62 37.85
CA ALA A 173 -21.21 10.18 38.03
C ALA A 173 -22.69 9.81 37.86
N GLU A 174 -23.59 10.63 38.40
CA GLU A 174 -25.04 10.48 38.27
C GLU A 174 -25.50 10.66 36.82
N GLN A 175 -25.04 11.71 36.15
CA GLN A 175 -25.37 11.98 34.74
C GLN A 175 -24.89 10.86 33.80
N LEU A 176 -23.71 10.30 34.05
CA LEU A 176 -23.12 9.24 33.23
C LEU A 176 -23.47 7.82 33.73
N GLN A 177 -24.36 7.70 34.72
CA GLN A 177 -24.80 6.43 35.33
C GLN A 177 -23.63 5.52 35.72
N THR A 178 -22.63 6.10 36.38
CA THR A 178 -21.38 5.44 36.72
C THR A 178 -20.92 5.78 38.13
N THR A 179 -19.77 5.25 38.56
CA THR A 179 -19.24 5.51 39.91
C THR A 179 -18.31 6.71 39.93
N LYS A 180 -18.22 7.37 41.09
CA LYS A 180 -17.31 8.51 41.29
C LYS A 180 -15.85 8.10 41.04
N GLU A 181 -15.48 6.88 41.42
CA GLU A 181 -14.14 6.32 41.24
C GLU A 181 -13.80 6.20 39.76
N LYS A 182 -14.76 5.74 38.93
CA LYS A 182 -14.59 5.67 37.47
C LYS A 182 -14.36 7.06 36.86
N ILE A 183 -15.08 8.08 37.32
CA ILE A 183 -14.88 9.47 36.85
C ILE A 183 -13.50 10.01 37.23
N VAL A 184 -13.01 9.72 38.43
CA VAL A 184 -11.66 10.12 38.87
C VAL A 184 -10.58 9.49 37.98
N ILE A 185 -10.70 8.19 37.70
CA ILE A 185 -9.77 7.48 36.81
C ILE A 185 -9.83 8.07 35.40
N ALA A 186 -11.02 8.32 34.87
CA ALA A 186 -11.24 8.90 33.56
C ALA A 186 -10.59 10.30 33.43
N ARG A 187 -10.78 11.20 34.42
CA ARG A 187 -10.10 12.50 34.45
C ARG A 187 -8.58 12.38 34.43
N LYS A 188 -8.04 11.45 35.22
CA LYS A 188 -6.59 11.21 35.28
C LYS A 188 -6.05 10.74 33.92
N GLN A 189 -6.79 9.89 33.21
CA GLN A 189 -6.45 9.44 31.87
C GLN A 189 -6.49 10.59 30.85
N LEU A 190 -7.57 11.38 30.83
CA LEU A 190 -7.69 12.54 29.94
C LEU A 190 -6.59 13.58 30.17
N LYS A 191 -6.23 13.85 31.44
CA LYS A 191 -5.14 14.76 31.78
C LYS A 191 -3.79 14.28 31.24
N ARG A 192 -3.51 12.97 31.30
CA ARG A 192 -2.29 12.38 30.72
C ARG A 192 -2.24 12.54 29.21
N LEU A 193 -3.37 12.28 28.53
CA LEU A 193 -3.47 12.45 27.08
C LEU A 193 -3.23 13.91 26.67
N ALA A 194 -3.80 14.86 27.40
CA ALA A 194 -3.57 16.28 27.17
C ALA A 194 -2.11 16.71 27.42
N SER A 195 -1.44 16.17 28.45
CA SER A 195 -0.03 16.49 28.70
C SER A 195 0.92 15.96 27.61
N LEU A 196 0.60 14.80 27.02
CA LEU A 196 1.37 14.19 25.92
C LEU A 196 1.24 14.98 24.61
N SER A 197 0.06 15.55 24.33
CA SER A 197 -0.13 16.38 23.13
C SER A 197 0.55 17.75 23.25
N SER A 198 0.60 18.34 24.46
CA SER A 198 1.31 19.61 24.69
C SER A 198 2.84 19.48 24.58
N SER A 199 3.43 18.33 24.89
CA SER A 199 4.89 18.12 24.76
C SER A 199 5.39 17.88 23.34
N LEU A 200 4.49 17.68 22.37
CA LEU A 200 4.84 17.46 20.95
C LEU A 200 4.79 18.76 20.12
N ASN A 201 4.31 19.87 20.70
CA ASN A 201 4.13 21.16 20.04
C ASN A 201 5.08 22.26 20.57
N THR A 202 6.17 21.86 21.23
CA THR A 202 7.29 22.72 21.70
C THR A 202 8.59 22.16 21.15
#